data_AF-A0A1T4JVY9-F1
#
_entry.id   AF-A0A1T4JVY9-F1
#
_cell.length_a   1.000
_cell.length_b   1.000
_cell.length_c   1.000
_cell.angle_alpha   90.00
_cell.angle_beta   90.00
_cell.angle_gamma   90.00
#
_symmetry.space_group_name_H-M   'P 1'
#
loop_
_entity.id
_entity.type
_entity.pdbx_description
1 polymer ?
#
loop_
_entity_poly.entity_id
_entity_poly.type
_entity_poly.pdbx_seq_one_letter_code
_entity_poly.pdbx_strand_id
1 'polypeptide(L)'
;MKKMAWCFVTLLVIAACRNKNKAVTGADSQPGTDTSSIYDLTTFFNSQLQYASALKTPVYKISEVDTKKDSVTLTQEQLKEWMHFFTEKNIATPALRPLYRETVFQDLTTKSYTINYTSINPDAVIRSIDILLDQESSQVKRVFIRSNYRKGDTLVTEQANWKAFSSFTVNRYMTAGTYTHTELNYINWNNDTSAQ
;
A
#
# COMPACT_ATOMS: atom_id res chain seq x y z
N MET A 1 -54.86 7.97 -62.32
CA MET A 1 -54.60 8.85 -61.17
C MET A 1 -53.92 8.04 -60.07
N LYS A 2 -52.79 8.57 -59.59
CA LYS A 2 -52.04 8.30 -58.33
C LYS A 2 -51.81 6.85 -57.84
N LYS A 3 -50.51 6.59 -57.66
CA LYS A 3 -49.82 5.42 -57.10
C LYS A 3 -49.98 5.33 -55.58
N MET A 4 -49.92 4.11 -55.04
CA MET A 4 -49.18 3.70 -53.81
C MET A 4 -49.59 2.24 -53.52
N ALA A 5 -48.83 1.20 -53.86
CA ALA A 5 -47.57 0.74 -53.24
C ALA A 5 -47.70 0.46 -51.73
N TRP A 6 -47.85 -0.83 -51.36
CA TRP A 6 -47.18 -1.34 -50.16
C TRP A 6 -46.88 -2.84 -50.27
N CYS A 7 -45.59 -3.11 -50.04
CA CYS A 7 -44.83 -4.35 -50.02
C CYS A 7 -45.48 -5.57 -49.34
N PHE A 8 -45.52 -6.70 -50.06
CA PHE A 8 -45.50 -8.03 -49.45
C PHE A 8 -44.04 -8.48 -49.39
N VAL A 9 -43.40 -8.25 -48.24
CA VAL A 9 -42.01 -8.62 -47.98
C VAL A 9 -41.92 -10.12 -47.71
N THR A 10 -41.12 -10.75 -48.56
CA THR A 10 -40.39 -12.01 -48.48
C THR A 10 -40.25 -12.64 -47.09
N LEU A 11 -40.78 -13.85 -46.97
CA LEU A 11 -40.56 -14.80 -45.88
C LEU A 11 -39.12 -15.33 -45.95
N LEU A 12 -38.19 -14.68 -45.26
CA LEU A 12 -36.84 -15.19 -44.99
C LEU A 12 -36.86 -15.97 -43.68
N VAL A 13 -36.91 -17.31 -43.79
CA VAL A 13 -36.70 -18.23 -42.67
C VAL A 13 -35.23 -18.12 -42.26
N ILE A 14 -34.96 -17.30 -41.26
CA ILE A 14 -33.67 -17.28 -40.58
C ILE A 14 -33.66 -18.49 -39.64
N ALA A 15 -32.89 -19.51 -40.00
CA ALA A 15 -32.50 -20.57 -39.10
C ALA A 15 -31.68 -19.96 -37.95
N ALA A 16 -32.36 -19.59 -36.86
CA ALA A 16 -31.70 -19.22 -35.63
C ALA A 16 -31.06 -20.48 -35.03
N CYS A 17 -29.74 -20.57 -35.17
CA CYS A 17 -28.92 -21.39 -34.28
C CYS A 17 -29.27 -20.99 -32.85
N ARG A 18 -29.97 -21.89 -32.15
CA ARG A 18 -30.17 -21.82 -30.71
C ARG A 18 -28.82 -22.13 -30.06
N ASN A 19 -27.91 -21.16 -30.13
CA ASN A 19 -26.69 -21.21 -29.36
C ASN A 19 -27.16 -21.17 -27.91
N LYS A 20 -27.05 -22.30 -27.22
CA LYS A 20 -27.07 -22.29 -25.77
C LYS A 20 -25.85 -21.48 -25.40
N ASN A 21 -26.04 -20.17 -25.23
CA ASN A 21 -25.19 -19.37 -24.40
C ASN A 21 -25.28 -20.06 -23.04
N LYS A 22 -24.38 -21.02 -22.82
CA LYS A 22 -23.84 -21.20 -21.49
C LYS A 22 -23.41 -19.79 -21.15
N ALA A 23 -24.15 -19.16 -20.24
CA ALA A 23 -23.57 -18.14 -19.43
C ALA A 23 -22.21 -18.71 -19.06
N VAL A 24 -21.15 -18.10 -19.57
CA VAL A 24 -19.88 -18.15 -18.87
C VAL A 24 -20.25 -17.46 -17.57
N THR A 25 -20.73 -18.27 -16.62
CA THR A 25 -20.45 -18.09 -15.21
C THR A 25 -18.96 -17.81 -15.21
N GLY A 26 -18.62 -16.51 -15.28
CA GLY A 26 -17.33 -16.03 -14.88
C GLY A 26 -17.11 -16.75 -13.57
N ALA A 27 -16.06 -17.57 -13.53
CA ALA A 27 -15.75 -18.40 -12.41
C ALA A 27 -15.98 -17.55 -11.17
N ASP A 28 -17.06 -17.86 -10.44
CA ASP A 28 -17.27 -17.31 -9.14
C ASP A 28 -15.97 -17.67 -8.45
N SER A 29 -15.17 -16.63 -8.23
CA SER A 29 -14.15 -16.64 -7.23
C SER A 29 -14.96 -16.69 -5.94
N GLN A 30 -15.49 -17.87 -5.64
CA GLN A 30 -15.66 -18.34 -4.28
C GLN A 30 -14.45 -17.78 -3.54
N PRO A 31 -14.62 -17.02 -2.46
CA PRO A 31 -13.54 -16.83 -1.54
C PRO A 31 -13.25 -18.23 -1.02
N GLY A 32 -12.32 -18.92 -1.70
CA GLY A 32 -11.61 -20.03 -1.12
C GLY A 32 -11.18 -19.52 0.24
N THR A 33 -11.42 -20.33 1.27
CA THR A 33 -11.01 -20.07 2.63
C THR A 33 -9.50 -19.88 2.62
N ASP A 34 -9.08 -18.65 2.34
CA ASP A 34 -7.71 -18.36 2.00
C ASP A 34 -6.98 -18.34 3.32
N THR A 35 -6.29 -19.43 3.60
CA THR A 35 -5.34 -19.56 4.71
C THR A 35 -4.10 -18.69 4.46
N SER A 36 -4.21 -17.61 3.68
CA SER A 36 -3.12 -16.68 3.42
C SER A 36 -2.73 -16.03 4.74
N SER A 37 -1.62 -16.49 5.30
CA SER A 37 -0.95 -15.81 6.38
C SER A 37 -0.56 -14.43 5.87
N ILE A 38 -1.18 -13.37 6.40
CA ILE A 38 -0.71 -12.00 6.19
C ILE A 38 0.79 -11.97 6.44
N TYR A 39 1.52 -11.34 5.52
CA TYR A 39 2.96 -11.15 5.65
C TYR A 39 3.29 -10.38 6.95
N ASP A 40 3.99 -11.03 7.88
CA ASP A 40 4.36 -10.41 9.14
C ASP A 40 5.56 -9.47 8.98
N LEU A 41 5.27 -8.18 8.89
CA LEU A 41 6.27 -7.12 8.79
C LEU A 41 7.07 -6.89 10.08
N THR A 42 6.66 -7.44 11.22
CA THR A 42 7.35 -7.26 12.50
C THR A 42 8.77 -7.82 12.43
N THR A 43 8.90 -9.04 11.92
CA THR A 43 10.21 -9.71 11.74
C THR A 43 11.07 -8.93 10.75
N PHE A 44 10.47 -8.45 9.65
CA PHE A 44 11.16 -7.61 8.68
C PHE A 44 11.73 -6.34 9.36
N PHE A 45 10.91 -5.49 9.97
CA PHE A 45 11.39 -4.25 10.58
C PHE A 45 12.43 -4.48 11.69
N ASN A 46 12.26 -5.51 12.51
CA ASN A 46 13.26 -5.87 13.52
C ASN A 46 14.62 -6.23 12.90
N SER A 47 14.63 -6.99 11.80
CA SER A 47 15.87 -7.29 11.07
C SER A 47 16.54 -6.02 10.51
N GLN A 48 15.74 -5.05 10.08
CA GLN A 48 16.27 -3.79 9.55
C GLN A 48 16.86 -2.90 10.65
N LEU A 49 16.27 -2.88 11.85
CA LEU A 49 16.83 -2.19 13.01
C LEU A 49 18.18 -2.77 13.39
N GLN A 50 18.26 -4.11 13.45
CA GLN A 50 19.49 -4.81 13.76
C GLN A 50 20.58 -4.50 12.73
N TYR A 51 20.22 -4.51 11.43
CA TYR A 51 21.13 -4.13 10.36
C TYR A 51 21.65 -2.70 10.53
N ALA A 52 20.74 -1.72 10.67
CA ALA A 52 21.11 -0.31 10.83
C ALA A 52 22.02 -0.08 12.05
N SER A 53 21.71 -0.74 13.17
CA SER A 53 22.50 -0.65 14.41
C SER A 53 23.90 -1.26 14.27
N ALA A 54 24.06 -2.27 13.40
CA ALA A 54 25.33 -2.94 13.17
C ALA A 54 26.29 -2.17 12.25
N LEU A 55 25.80 -1.26 11.40
CA LEU A 55 26.63 -0.51 10.45
C LEU A 55 27.63 0.44 11.11
N LYS A 56 27.41 0.82 12.37
CA LYS A 56 28.21 1.83 13.10
C LYS A 56 28.38 3.15 12.33
N THR A 57 27.48 3.43 11.39
CA THR A 57 27.43 4.69 10.64
C THR A 57 26.52 5.69 11.36
N PRO A 58 26.77 7.01 11.24
CA PRO A 58 25.83 8.01 11.71
C PRO A 58 24.49 7.86 11.00
N VAL A 59 23.40 7.92 11.77
CA VAL A 59 22.04 7.93 11.24
C VAL A 59 21.54 9.36 11.25
N TYR A 60 21.07 9.85 10.12
CA TYR A 60 20.55 11.22 10.01
C TYR A 60 19.04 11.21 9.91
N LYS A 61 18.41 12.16 10.60
CA LYS A 61 17.02 12.55 10.37
C LYS A 61 17.01 13.92 9.72
N ILE A 62 16.37 14.02 8.56
CA ILE A 62 16.01 15.28 7.92
C ILE A 62 14.51 15.47 8.15
N SER A 63 14.14 16.57 8.80
CA SER A 63 12.75 16.93 9.06
C SER A 63 12.38 18.18 8.27
N GLU A 64 11.20 18.17 7.65
CA GLU A 64 10.60 19.35 7.03
C GLU A 64 9.23 19.60 7.65
N VAL A 65 9.02 20.78 8.22
CA VAL A 65 7.77 21.17 8.87
C VAL A 65 7.31 22.50 8.29
N ASP A 66 6.14 22.50 7.65
CA ASP A 66 5.55 23.68 6.99
C ASP A 66 6.60 24.49 6.20
N THR A 67 7.41 23.81 5.37
CA THR A 67 8.52 24.32 4.54
C THR A 67 9.87 24.57 5.22
N LYS A 68 9.96 24.47 6.55
CA LYS A 68 11.23 24.63 7.28
C LYS A 68 11.94 23.29 7.38
N LYS A 69 13.16 23.22 6.86
CA LYS A 69 13.99 22.01 6.85
C LYS A 69 15.08 22.08 7.93
N ASP A 70 15.25 20.99 8.66
CA ASP A 70 16.31 20.80 9.66
C ASP A 70 16.90 19.39 9.57
N SER A 71 18.10 19.19 10.10
CA SER A 71 18.76 17.89 10.15
C SER A 71 19.46 17.65 11.48
N VAL A 72 19.31 16.44 12.01
CA VAL A 72 19.96 16.00 13.24
C VAL A 72 20.51 14.59 13.08
N THR A 73 21.58 14.27 13.81
CA THR A 73 22.02 12.87 13.98
C THR A 73 21.16 12.20 15.04
N LEU A 74 20.74 10.97 14.80
CA LEU A 74 19.97 10.16 15.74
C LEU A 74 20.88 9.24 16.55
N THR A 75 20.55 9.06 17.83
CA THR A 75 21.05 7.93 18.63
C THR A 75 20.34 6.63 18.24
N GLN A 76 20.83 5.48 18.73
CA GLN A 76 20.18 4.19 18.49
C GLN A 76 18.78 4.13 19.12
N GLU A 77 18.61 4.73 20.29
CA GLU A 77 17.32 4.81 21.00
C GLU A 77 16.33 5.63 20.19
N GLN A 78 16.75 6.79 19.67
CA GLN A 78 15.91 7.63 18.82
C GLN A 78 15.54 6.93 17.50
N LEU A 79 16.48 6.20 16.87
CA LEU A 79 16.16 5.39 15.70
C LEU A 79 15.10 4.32 16.03
N LYS A 80 15.25 3.63 17.16
CA LYS A 80 14.29 2.61 17.61
C LYS A 80 12.90 3.21 17.85
N GLU A 81 12.81 4.39 18.43
CA GLU A 81 11.55 5.13 18.60
C GLU A 81 10.87 5.41 17.25
N TRP A 82 11.62 5.88 16.25
CA TRP A 82 11.07 6.09 14.91
C TRP A 82 10.63 4.78 14.24
N MET A 83 11.33 3.68 14.49
CA MET A 83 10.93 2.38 13.96
C MET A 83 9.67 1.81 14.60
N HIS A 84 9.37 2.21 15.85
CA HIS A 84 8.14 1.81 16.54
C HIS A 84 6.89 2.16 15.74
N PHE A 85 6.92 3.28 15.03
CA PHE A 85 5.86 3.72 14.13
C PHE A 85 5.43 2.64 13.12
N PHE A 86 6.39 1.86 12.61
CA PHE A 86 6.12 0.81 11.65
C PHE A 86 5.64 -0.47 12.31
N THR A 87 6.23 -0.85 13.46
CA THR A 87 5.86 -2.07 14.18
C THR A 87 4.47 -1.98 14.82
N GLU A 88 4.01 -0.78 15.19
CA GLU A 88 2.63 -0.55 15.65
C GLU A 88 1.60 -0.77 14.53
N LYS A 89 2.00 -0.63 13.27
CA LYS A 89 1.12 -0.79 12.10
C LYS A 89 1.04 -2.25 11.64
N ASN A 90 0.96 -3.18 12.60
CA ASN A 90 0.90 -4.60 12.35
C ASN A 90 -0.56 -5.08 12.16
N ILE A 91 -0.94 -5.36 10.92
CA ILE A 91 -2.27 -5.90 10.56
C ILE A 91 -2.36 -7.43 10.64
N ALA A 92 -1.25 -8.13 10.91
CA ALA A 92 -1.22 -9.59 10.98
C ALA A 92 -1.87 -10.17 12.26
N THR A 93 -2.28 -9.29 13.19
CA THR A 93 -2.97 -9.70 14.43
C THR A 93 -4.33 -10.36 14.14
N PRO A 94 -4.79 -11.33 14.95
CA PRO A 94 -6.08 -11.99 14.74
C PRO A 94 -7.28 -11.04 14.68
N ALA A 95 -7.21 -9.92 15.39
CA ALA A 95 -8.28 -8.92 15.43
C ALA A 95 -8.34 -8.05 14.15
N LEU A 96 -7.18 -7.71 13.57
CA LEU A 96 -7.12 -6.84 12.39
C LEU A 96 -7.18 -7.61 11.09
N ARG A 97 -6.62 -8.82 11.03
CA ARG A 97 -6.51 -9.63 9.80
C ARG A 97 -7.82 -9.73 9.00
N PRO A 98 -8.99 -10.03 9.59
CA PRO A 98 -10.24 -10.16 8.82
C PRO A 98 -10.71 -8.85 8.19
N LEU A 99 -10.13 -7.71 8.57
CA LEU A 99 -10.50 -6.37 8.10
C LEU A 99 -9.69 -5.92 6.88
N TYR A 100 -8.85 -6.78 6.31
CA TYR A 100 -8.03 -6.47 5.14
C TYR A 100 -8.23 -7.50 4.04
N ARG A 101 -8.27 -7.01 2.80
CA ARG A 101 -8.22 -7.81 1.59
C ARG A 101 -6.80 -7.79 1.06
N GLU A 102 -6.24 -8.95 0.76
CA GLU A 102 -4.96 -9.09 0.06
C GLU A 102 -5.19 -9.10 -1.46
N THR A 103 -4.29 -8.46 -2.20
CA THR A 103 -4.14 -8.63 -3.65
C THR A 103 -2.65 -8.73 -3.97
N VAL A 104 -2.30 -9.51 -5.00
CA VAL A 104 -0.91 -9.69 -5.43
C VAL A 104 -0.78 -9.32 -6.90
N PHE A 105 0.19 -8.47 -7.22
CA PHE A 105 0.50 -8.04 -8.58
C PHE A 105 1.96 -8.32 -8.92
N GLN A 106 2.22 -8.85 -10.11
CA GLN A 106 3.57 -9.05 -10.63
C GLN A 106 3.91 -7.96 -11.63
N ASP A 107 5.00 -7.24 -11.39
CA ASP A 107 5.59 -6.29 -12.33
C ASP A 107 6.86 -6.89 -12.96
N LEU A 108 6.78 -7.20 -14.25
CA LEU A 108 7.89 -7.76 -15.02
C LEU A 108 8.97 -6.72 -15.34
N THR A 109 8.62 -5.43 -15.38
CA THR A 109 9.55 -4.35 -15.72
C THR A 109 10.51 -4.09 -14.57
N THR A 110 10.01 -4.11 -13.34
CA THR A 110 10.80 -3.89 -12.13
C THR A 110 11.23 -5.19 -11.44
N LYS A 111 10.92 -6.34 -12.05
CA LYS A 111 11.15 -7.69 -11.53
C LYS A 111 10.71 -7.81 -10.06
N SER A 112 9.43 -7.58 -9.80
CA SER A 112 8.91 -7.55 -8.43
C SER A 112 7.49 -8.05 -8.30
N TYR A 113 7.17 -8.58 -7.12
CA TYR A 113 5.79 -8.79 -6.68
C TYR A 113 5.38 -7.69 -5.72
N THR A 114 4.17 -7.18 -5.84
CA THR A 114 3.55 -6.29 -4.85
C THR A 114 2.42 -7.01 -4.17
N ILE A 115 2.52 -7.21 -2.86
CA ILE A 115 1.41 -7.64 -2.02
C ILE A 115 0.74 -6.37 -1.47
N ASN A 116 -0.51 -6.13 -1.83
CA ASN A 116 -1.31 -5.02 -1.29
C ASN A 116 -2.33 -5.57 -0.30
N TYR A 117 -2.33 -5.03 0.91
CA TYR A 117 -3.39 -5.18 1.89
C TYR A 117 -4.20 -3.89 1.92
N THR A 118 -5.48 -3.95 1.56
CA THR A 118 -6.39 -2.81 1.64
C THR A 118 -7.50 -3.08 2.63
N SER A 119 -7.79 -2.12 3.52
CA SER A 119 -8.85 -2.32 4.50
C SER A 119 -10.22 -2.37 3.82
N ILE A 120 -11.04 -3.35 4.22
CA ILE A 120 -12.47 -3.41 3.86
C ILE A 120 -13.33 -2.60 4.83
N ASN A 121 -12.76 -2.13 5.95
CA ASN A 121 -13.44 -1.33 6.95
C ASN A 121 -13.15 0.17 6.70
N PRO A 122 -14.17 1.01 6.43
CA PRO A 122 -14.00 2.44 6.20
C PRO A 122 -13.54 3.22 7.45
N ASP A 123 -13.51 2.62 8.63
CA ASP A 123 -13.03 3.25 9.86
C ASP A 123 -11.65 2.74 10.31
N ALA A 124 -11.05 1.81 9.57
CA ALA A 124 -9.72 1.30 9.91
C ALA A 124 -8.67 2.41 9.84
N VAL A 125 -7.82 2.49 10.87
CA VAL A 125 -6.72 3.45 10.93
C VAL A 125 -5.73 3.20 9.80
N ILE A 126 -5.32 1.96 9.58
CA ILE A 126 -4.43 1.58 8.47
C ILE A 126 -5.32 1.33 7.24
N ARG A 127 -5.09 2.11 6.18
CA ARG A 127 -5.90 2.08 4.96
C ARG A 127 -5.34 1.09 3.97
N SER A 128 -4.03 1.13 3.77
CA SER A 128 -3.35 0.19 2.89
C SER A 128 -1.91 -0.07 3.35
N ILE A 129 -1.42 -1.27 3.06
CA ILE A 129 0.00 -1.64 3.12
C ILE A 129 0.38 -2.24 1.77
N ASP A 130 1.40 -1.70 1.12
CA ASP A 130 2.00 -2.26 -0.09
C ASP A 130 3.38 -2.80 0.24
N ILE A 131 3.61 -4.09 0.01
CA ILE A 131 4.89 -4.78 0.23
C ILE A 131 5.46 -5.15 -1.12
N LEU A 132 6.55 -4.49 -1.51
CA LEU A 132 7.26 -4.77 -2.75
C LEU A 132 8.37 -5.78 -2.47
N LEU A 133 8.25 -6.96 -3.08
CA LEU A 133 9.21 -8.06 -3.00
C LEU A 133 10.02 -8.15 -4.29
N ASP A 134 11.28 -8.52 -4.15
CA ASP A 134 12.12 -8.95 -5.27
C ASP A 134 11.58 -10.25 -5.88
N GLN A 135 11.45 -10.31 -7.22
CA GLN A 135 10.85 -11.47 -7.88
C GLN A 135 11.68 -12.75 -7.75
N GLU A 136 13.01 -12.63 -7.70
CA GLU A 136 13.91 -13.80 -7.69
C GLU A 136 14.16 -14.29 -6.25
N SER A 137 14.43 -13.37 -5.32
CA SER A 137 14.79 -13.68 -3.94
C SER A 137 13.62 -13.64 -2.96
N SER A 138 12.47 -13.10 -3.36
CA SER A 138 11.31 -12.84 -2.47
C SER A 138 11.63 -11.95 -1.27
N GLN A 139 12.77 -11.25 -1.28
CA GLN A 139 13.15 -10.32 -0.24
C GLN A 139 12.38 -9.01 -0.37
N VAL A 140 12.02 -8.42 0.77
CA VAL A 140 11.34 -7.11 0.80
C VAL A 140 12.30 -6.03 0.30
N LYS A 141 11.89 -5.33 -0.76
CA LYS A 141 12.57 -4.15 -1.31
C LYS A 141 12.03 -2.88 -0.67
N ARG A 142 10.70 -2.76 -0.60
CA ARG A 142 10.02 -1.59 -0.05
C ARG A 142 8.73 -1.95 0.66
N VAL A 143 8.35 -1.12 1.63
CA VAL A 143 7.03 -1.19 2.28
C VAL A 143 6.42 0.21 2.29
N PHE A 144 5.18 0.34 1.82
CA PHE A 144 4.42 1.57 1.91
C PHE A 144 3.24 1.36 2.84
N ILE A 145 3.01 2.28 3.76
CA ILE A 145 1.87 2.22 4.68
C ILE A 145 1.12 3.54 4.62
N ARG A 146 -0.20 3.47 4.39
CA ARG A 146 -1.09 4.61 4.47
C ARG A 146 -1.99 4.46 5.68
N SER A 147 -2.09 5.51 6.49
CA SER A 147 -2.99 5.55 7.65
C SER A 147 -3.80 6.84 7.65
N ASN A 148 -5.01 6.77 8.20
CA ASN A 148 -5.87 7.93 8.39
C ASN A 148 -6.69 7.78 9.67
N TYR A 149 -6.60 8.75 10.56
CA TYR A 149 -7.31 8.76 11.84
C TYR A 149 -7.62 10.19 12.30
N ARG A 150 -8.56 10.33 13.25
CA ARG A 150 -8.86 11.61 13.88
C ARG A 150 -8.21 11.71 15.25
N LYS A 151 -7.70 12.88 15.58
CA LYS A 151 -7.23 13.26 16.92
C LYS A 151 -7.94 14.55 17.31
N GLY A 152 -9.05 14.43 18.05
CA GLY A 152 -9.95 15.55 18.27
C GLY A 152 -10.63 15.99 16.97
N ASP A 153 -10.55 17.28 16.66
CA ASP A 153 -11.06 17.89 15.42
C ASP A 153 -10.11 17.72 14.22
N THR A 154 -8.88 17.25 14.47
CA THR A 154 -7.84 17.14 13.46
C THR A 154 -7.90 15.79 12.76
N LEU A 155 -7.97 15.79 11.43
CA LEU A 155 -7.75 14.63 10.59
C LEU A 155 -6.24 14.47 10.34
N VAL A 156 -5.68 13.30 10.63
CA VAL A 156 -4.27 12.98 10.42
C VAL A 156 -4.17 11.90 9.34
N THR A 157 -3.55 12.24 8.23
CA THR A 157 -3.16 11.29 7.18
C THR A 157 -1.67 11.05 7.23
N GLU A 158 -1.26 9.79 7.30
CA GLU A 158 0.15 9.39 7.33
C GLU A 158 0.48 8.55 6.12
N GLN A 159 1.61 8.84 5.48
CA GLN A 159 2.19 8.06 4.41
C GLN A 159 3.63 7.74 4.79
N ALA A 160 3.90 6.45 5.02
CA ALA A 160 5.23 5.99 5.35
C ALA A 160 5.77 5.07 4.27
N ASN A 161 7.06 5.21 3.98
CA ASN A 161 7.75 4.41 2.97
C ASN A 161 9.08 3.95 3.53
N TRP A 162 9.29 2.64 3.51
CA TRP A 162 10.51 1.97 3.92
C TRP A 162 11.28 1.49 2.68
N LYS A 163 12.58 1.80 2.59
CA LYS A 163 13.51 1.23 1.61
C LYS A 163 14.48 0.31 2.36
N ALA A 164 14.41 -0.99 2.06
CA ALA A 164 15.19 -1.99 2.77
C ALA A 164 16.69 -1.66 2.78
N PHE A 165 17.32 -1.87 3.93
CA PHE A 165 18.75 -1.66 4.20
C PHE A 165 19.25 -0.23 3.92
N SER A 166 18.37 0.77 3.87
CA SER A 166 18.76 2.13 3.51
C SER A 166 18.13 3.20 4.39
N SER A 167 16.81 3.37 4.29
CA SER A 167 16.14 4.56 4.82
C SER A 167 14.63 4.34 4.93
N PHE A 168 13.97 5.25 5.64
CA PHE A 168 12.51 5.38 5.58
C PHE A 168 12.07 6.84 5.62
N THR A 169 10.83 7.07 5.21
CA THR A 169 10.13 8.35 5.35
C THR A 169 8.84 8.15 6.12
N VAL A 170 8.46 9.16 6.90
CA VAL A 170 7.13 9.30 7.50
C VAL A 170 6.63 10.70 7.21
N ASN A 171 5.60 10.78 6.37
CA ASN A 171 4.94 12.03 6.00
C ASN A 171 3.60 12.10 6.73
N ARG A 172 3.33 13.21 7.41
CA ARG A 172 2.05 13.48 8.08
C ARG A 172 1.42 14.74 7.50
N TYR A 173 0.13 14.63 7.22
CA TYR A 173 -0.73 15.74 6.82
C TYR A 173 -1.83 15.86 7.86
N MET A 174 -1.87 17.00 8.53
CA MET A 174 -2.84 17.30 9.58
C MET A 174 -3.76 18.41 9.11
N THR A 175 -5.07 18.18 9.15
CA THR A 175 -6.08 19.15 8.72
C THR A 175 -7.12 19.35 9.81
N ALA A 176 -7.36 20.61 10.19
CA ALA A 176 -8.39 21.02 11.14
C ALA A 176 -9.10 22.29 10.60
N GLY A 177 -10.31 22.12 10.05
CA GLY A 177 -11.00 23.20 9.35
C GLY A 177 -10.19 23.71 8.15
N THR A 178 -9.77 24.98 8.19
CA THR A 178 -8.92 25.60 7.17
C THR A 178 -7.43 25.49 7.48
N TYR A 179 -7.05 25.02 8.67
CA TYR A 179 -5.65 24.84 9.06
C TYR A 179 -5.11 23.54 8.45
N THR A 180 -3.94 23.64 7.84
CA THR A 180 -3.18 22.50 7.32
C THR A 180 -1.75 22.57 7.84
N HIS A 181 -1.23 21.43 8.27
CA HIS A 181 0.14 21.30 8.73
C HIS A 181 0.76 20.04 8.13
N THR A 182 2.01 20.16 7.70
CA THR A 182 2.74 19.09 7.03
C THR A 182 4.06 18.82 7.72
N GLU A 183 4.31 17.55 8.04
CA GLU A 183 5.58 17.05 8.55
C GLU A 183 6.12 15.97 7.62
N LEU A 184 7.35 16.12 7.14
CA LEU A 184 8.10 15.05 6.49
C LEU A 184 9.31 14.72 7.36
N ASN A 185 9.50 13.43 7.64
CA ASN A 185 10.68 12.95 8.35
C ASN A 185 11.36 11.88 7.49
N TYR A 186 12.57 12.14 7.03
CA TYR A 186 13.41 11.21 6.31
C TYR A 186 14.56 10.75 7.20
N ILE A 187 14.63 9.44 7.45
CA ILE A 187 15.67 8.82 8.29
C ILE A 187 16.52 7.93 7.39
N ASN A 188 17.85 8.13 7.44
CA ASN A 188 18.79 7.44 6.57
C ASN A 188 20.04 6.98 7.34
N TRP A 189 20.42 5.71 7.14
CA TRP A 189 21.63 5.10 7.73
C TRP A 189 22.58 4.51 6.68
N ASN A 190 22.21 4.60 5.40
CA ASN A 190 23.08 4.26 4.29
C ASN A 190 23.51 5.59 3.66
N ASN A 191 24.81 5.88 3.54
CA ASN A 191 25.37 7.18 3.13
C ASN A 191 24.93 7.70 1.73
N ASP A 192 23.91 7.10 1.14
CA ASP A 192 23.15 7.51 -0.04
C ASP A 192 22.44 8.86 0.23
N THR A 193 23.08 9.97 -0.14
CA THR A 193 22.53 11.33 -0.07
C THR A 193 21.61 11.68 -1.24
N SER A 194 21.12 10.71 -2.01
CA SER A 194 20.31 10.92 -3.23
C SER A 194 18.89 11.47 -2.99
N ALA A 195 18.59 11.94 -1.78
CA ALA A 195 17.40 12.73 -1.45
C ALA A 195 17.69 14.25 -1.36
N GLN A 196 18.69 14.74 -2.11
CA GLN A 196 18.91 16.16 -2.36
C GLN A 196 18.35 16.57 -3.71
#